data_AF-A0A916MJB1-F1
#
_entry.id   AF-A0A916MJB1-F1
#
_cell.length_a   1.000
_cell.length_b   1.000
_cell.length_c   1.000
_cell.angle_alpha   90.00
_cell.angle_beta   90.00
_cell.angle_gamma   90.00
#
_symmetry.space_group_name_H-M   'P 1'
#
loop_
_entity.id
_entity.type
_entity.pdbx_description
1 polymer ?
#
loop_
_entity_poly.entity_id
_entity_poly.type
_entity_poly.pdbx_seq_one_letter_code
_entity_poly.pdbx_strand_id
1 'polypeptide(L)'
;MTRPFKTPDYEATLNLTITLRDALPPNHLARFIVDVIAQLDLSRIYAGYAPVGGVAFAPEILLGLLFYGYATGIFSSRKIERHTYESIPFRFIASGLHPDHDTIANFRKTFLGEIQELFVQILLLAQTAGVFKLGNISLDGSKIHADASKHHAVSYKRLLELDTELRQEVHALLTLGEQADEGERQLPEGLVIEDELTLRQERLTNLAKAKAVLEARAQERCAAEQAEYETKLREREEKTRQQGRKPGGRPPQPPTPGPHDHDQYNFTDPDSRVMKNSTDEGFDQHYNAQTAVDQASLLIVATSLSNHPNDKQEATPTVDALSPRIGTPDAAALDNGYWSPGNVKALEARGIDAYIATGRELHHLSWETFFAKQPVPPAADASPKVKMAYKLQTEIGRAIYRLRKMTVEPVIGLIKEVLGFRQFSLRGLSAAAGEWCLVCLAFRLRRQAVACVDGRLNVGAVFARQDDERKPFGHRLLKKMDDLEPERPRSAIPLRQTPSEYVSPASQLGWGRPRSSAMSP
;
A
#
# COMPACT_ATOMS: atom_id res chain seq x y z
N MET A 1 22.30 21.69 53.77
CA MET A 1 20.84 21.49 53.64
C MET A 1 20.61 20.33 52.68
N THR A 2 20.21 19.17 53.19
CA THR A 2 19.84 18.00 52.39
C THR A 2 18.44 18.23 51.83
N ARG A 3 18.33 18.35 50.50
CA ARG A 3 17.03 18.48 49.83
C ARG A 3 16.23 17.19 50.09
N PRO A 4 15.00 17.25 50.63
CA PRO A 4 14.19 16.05 50.76
C PRO A 4 13.78 15.56 49.37
N PHE A 5 14.09 14.30 49.07
CA PHE A 5 13.66 13.63 47.86
C PHE A 5 12.56 12.62 48.20
N LYS A 6 11.60 12.44 47.30
CA LYS A 6 10.68 11.30 47.36
C LYS A 6 11.45 10.07 46.88
N THR A 7 11.59 9.06 47.73
CA THR A 7 12.22 7.78 47.39
C THR A 7 11.15 6.75 47.02
N PRO A 8 11.38 5.91 46.00
CA PRO A 8 10.45 4.84 45.66
C PRO A 8 10.45 3.74 46.73
N ASP A 9 9.29 3.13 46.96
CA ASP A 9 9.14 1.90 47.72
C ASP A 9 8.67 0.80 46.76
N TYR A 10 9.61 -0.03 46.30
CA TYR A 10 9.35 -1.04 45.29
C TYR A 10 8.56 -2.24 45.83
N GLU A 11 8.76 -2.61 47.10
CA GLU A 11 8.01 -3.70 47.75
C GLU A 11 6.55 -3.32 47.97
N ALA A 12 6.28 -2.07 48.37
CA ALA A 12 4.91 -1.55 48.43
C ALA A 12 4.27 -1.52 47.03
N THR A 13 5.04 -1.20 45.99
CA THR A 13 4.56 -1.13 44.60
C THR A 13 4.09 -2.50 44.07
N LEU A 14 4.75 -3.59 44.46
CA LEU A 14 4.35 -4.96 44.07
C LEU A 14 2.93 -5.34 44.55
N ASN A 15 2.44 -4.69 45.61
CA ASN A 15 1.14 -4.96 46.23
C ASN A 15 0.04 -3.96 45.82
N LEU A 16 0.32 -3.05 44.89
CA LEU A 16 -0.67 -2.09 44.41
C LEU A 16 -1.82 -2.79 43.69
N THR A 17 -3.04 -2.51 44.12
CA THR A 17 -4.26 -2.91 43.39
C THR A 17 -4.71 -1.76 42.50
N ILE A 18 -4.71 -1.98 41.19
CA ILE A 18 -5.11 -0.98 40.19
C ILE A 18 -6.22 -1.60 39.32
N THR A 19 -7.33 -0.90 39.15
CA THR A 19 -8.33 -1.32 38.15
C THR A 19 -7.95 -0.77 36.78
N LEU A 20 -8.24 -1.50 35.70
CA LEU A 20 -7.99 -1.00 34.34
C LEU A 20 -8.77 0.30 34.05
N ARG A 21 -9.90 0.52 34.73
CA ARG A 21 -10.69 1.75 34.63
C ARG A 21 -9.94 2.97 35.15
N ASP A 22 -9.18 2.80 36.22
CA ASP A 22 -8.35 3.87 36.80
C ASP A 22 -7.09 4.11 35.98
N ALA A 23 -6.52 3.04 35.41
CA ALA A 23 -5.31 3.13 34.59
C ALA A 23 -5.56 3.64 33.16
N LEU A 24 -6.77 3.48 32.61
CA LEU A 24 -7.14 3.87 31.25
C LEU A 24 -8.30 4.89 31.28
N PRO A 25 -7.99 6.20 31.24
CA PRO A 25 -9.02 7.23 31.27
C PRO A 25 -9.97 7.12 30.06
N PRO A 26 -11.20 7.65 30.13
CA PRO A 26 -12.21 7.51 29.06
C PRO A 26 -11.77 7.95 27.68
N ASN A 27 -10.87 8.93 27.60
CA ASN A 27 -10.33 9.47 26.36
C ASN A 27 -9.03 8.78 25.89
N HIS A 28 -8.65 7.65 26.50
CA HIS A 28 -7.46 6.91 26.12
C HIS A 28 -7.59 6.27 24.73
N LEU A 29 -6.55 6.35 23.90
CA LEU A 29 -6.53 5.82 22.52
C LEU A 29 -6.98 4.36 22.42
N ALA A 30 -6.51 3.49 23.32
CA ALA A 30 -6.91 2.07 23.34
C ALA A 30 -8.43 1.87 23.49
N ARG A 31 -9.11 2.70 24.29
CA ARG A 31 -10.57 2.65 24.45
C ARG A 31 -11.25 3.13 23.18
N PHE A 32 -10.80 4.25 22.63
CA PHE A 32 -11.29 4.77 21.35
C PHE A 32 -11.18 3.73 20.23
N ILE A 33 -10.06 3.01 20.12
CA ILE A 33 -9.88 1.98 19.09
C ILE A 33 -10.88 0.83 19.28
N VAL A 34 -11.10 0.36 20.50
CA VAL A 34 -12.10 -0.68 20.79
C VAL A 34 -13.51 -0.18 20.45
N ASP A 35 -13.85 1.05 20.80
CA ASP A 35 -15.16 1.65 20.51
C ASP A 35 -15.40 1.83 19.00
N VAL A 36 -14.36 2.12 18.23
CA VAL A 36 -14.42 2.17 16.76
C VAL A 36 -14.62 0.77 16.18
N ILE A 37 -13.82 -0.21 16.61
CA ILE A 37 -13.90 -1.59 16.11
C ILE A 37 -15.28 -2.19 16.34
N ALA A 38 -15.91 -1.90 17.49
CA ALA A 38 -17.24 -2.37 17.82
C ALA A 38 -18.34 -1.85 16.86
N GLN A 39 -18.05 -0.82 16.06
CA GLN A 39 -18.96 -0.26 15.05
C GLN A 39 -18.65 -0.72 13.63
N LEU A 40 -17.55 -1.47 13.42
CA LEU A 40 -17.17 -1.97 12.10
C LEU A 40 -17.95 -3.24 11.76
N ASP A 41 -18.23 -3.41 10.47
CA ASP A 41 -18.72 -4.67 9.93
C ASP A 41 -17.53 -5.62 9.69
N LEU A 42 -17.41 -6.62 10.57
CA LEU A 42 -16.37 -7.65 10.54
C LEU A 42 -16.86 -8.97 9.92
N SER A 43 -18.07 -9.00 9.35
CA SER A 43 -18.71 -10.22 8.83
C SER A 43 -17.84 -10.99 7.83
N ARG A 44 -17.13 -10.26 6.94
CA ARG A 44 -16.20 -10.85 5.96
C ARG A 44 -15.00 -11.52 6.61
N ILE A 45 -14.47 -10.95 7.69
CA ILE A 45 -13.36 -11.56 8.43
C ILE A 45 -13.85 -12.81 9.15
N TYR A 46 -15.01 -12.75 9.80
CA TYR A 46 -15.62 -13.91 10.45
C TYR A 46 -15.95 -15.04 9.48
N ALA A 47 -16.38 -14.72 8.25
CA ALA A 47 -16.65 -15.71 7.20
C ALA A 47 -15.40 -16.50 6.78
N GLY A 48 -14.20 -15.98 7.05
CA GLY A 48 -12.93 -16.69 6.83
C GLY A 48 -12.63 -17.78 7.86
N TYR A 49 -13.39 -17.88 8.96
CA TYR A 49 -13.20 -18.89 9.99
C TYR A 49 -14.10 -20.10 9.76
N ALA A 50 -13.52 -21.29 9.90
CA ALA A 50 -14.24 -22.55 9.83
C ALA A 50 -14.91 -22.90 11.17
N PRO A 51 -16.03 -23.66 11.17
CA PRO A 51 -16.67 -24.13 12.41
C PRO A 51 -15.87 -25.22 13.14
N VAL A 52 -14.82 -25.76 12.52
CA VAL A 52 -13.96 -26.83 13.05
C VAL A 52 -12.54 -26.32 13.26
N GLY A 53 -11.90 -26.73 14.36
CA GLY A 53 -10.55 -26.31 14.73
C GLY A 53 -10.42 -25.97 16.21
N GLY A 54 -9.28 -25.38 16.59
CA GLY A 54 -9.08 -24.80 17.92
C GLY A 54 -9.94 -23.55 18.15
N VAL A 55 -10.07 -23.12 19.40
CA VAL A 55 -10.81 -21.89 19.75
C VAL A 55 -10.06 -20.67 19.19
N ALA A 56 -10.65 -20.02 18.20
CA ALA A 56 -10.06 -18.84 17.58
C ALA A 56 -10.17 -17.60 18.48
N PHE A 57 -9.17 -16.72 18.42
CA PHE A 57 -9.32 -15.36 18.94
C PHE A 57 -10.32 -14.57 18.09
N ALA A 58 -11.14 -13.76 18.75
CA ALA A 58 -12.09 -12.89 18.07
C ALA A 58 -11.34 -11.86 17.19
N PRO A 59 -11.78 -11.59 15.95
CA PRO A 59 -11.19 -10.60 15.06
C PRO A 59 -11.01 -9.22 15.69
N GLU A 60 -11.91 -8.80 16.58
CA GLU A 60 -11.86 -7.53 17.30
C GLU A 60 -10.58 -7.39 18.13
N ILE A 61 -10.15 -8.49 18.76
CA ILE A 61 -8.92 -8.52 19.58
C ILE A 61 -7.72 -8.33 18.66
N LEU A 62 -7.62 -9.11 17.59
CA LEU A 62 -6.48 -9.09 16.69
C LEU A 62 -6.40 -7.77 15.91
N LEU A 63 -7.53 -7.22 15.46
CA LEU A 63 -7.62 -5.88 14.86
C LEU A 63 -7.25 -4.80 15.87
N GLY A 64 -7.75 -4.88 17.10
CA GLY A 64 -7.43 -3.92 18.15
C GLY A 64 -5.94 -3.88 18.45
N LEU A 65 -5.30 -5.05 18.54
CA LEU A 65 -3.86 -5.18 18.77
C LEU A 65 -3.05 -4.60 17.60
N LEU A 66 -3.46 -4.87 16.36
CA LEU A 66 -2.81 -4.33 15.17
C LEU A 66 -3.00 -2.81 15.08
N PHE A 67 -4.22 -2.31 15.21
CA PHE A 67 -4.53 -0.88 15.10
C PHE A 67 -3.83 -0.08 16.20
N TYR A 68 -3.90 -0.54 17.46
CA TYR A 68 -3.23 0.13 18.57
C TYR A 68 -1.71 0.03 18.46
N GLY A 69 -1.19 -1.14 18.07
CA GLY A 69 0.24 -1.34 17.83
C GLY A 69 0.78 -0.38 16.77
N TYR A 70 0.17 -0.33 15.60
CA TYR A 70 0.60 0.55 14.52
C TYR A 70 0.41 2.03 14.88
N ALA A 71 -0.64 2.39 15.63
CA ALA A 71 -0.89 3.77 16.07
C ALA A 71 0.12 4.24 17.12
N THR A 72 0.76 3.31 17.85
CA THR A 72 1.77 3.58 18.88
C THR A 72 3.20 3.25 18.46
N GLY A 73 3.42 2.86 17.20
CA GLY A 73 4.76 2.58 16.65
C GLY A 73 5.30 1.18 16.94
N ILE A 74 4.43 0.25 17.33
CA ILE A 74 4.75 -1.15 17.63
C ILE A 74 4.22 -2.03 16.49
N PHE A 75 5.04 -2.24 15.46
CA PHE A 75 4.66 -2.96 14.24
C PHE A 75 4.95 -4.47 14.28
N SER A 76 5.93 -4.88 15.09
CA SER A 76 6.37 -6.27 15.19
C SER A 76 5.37 -7.10 15.98
N SER A 77 4.87 -8.20 15.40
CA SER A 77 3.95 -9.12 16.08
C SER A 77 4.53 -9.67 17.39
N ARG A 78 5.85 -9.90 17.46
CA ARG A 78 6.54 -10.30 18.70
C ARG A 78 6.51 -9.23 19.78
N LYS A 79 6.68 -7.96 19.38
CA LYS A 79 6.55 -6.85 20.32
C LYS A 79 5.10 -6.71 20.77
N ILE A 80 4.13 -6.81 19.85
CA ILE A 80 2.70 -6.77 20.17
C ILE A 80 2.35 -7.87 21.18
N GLU A 81 2.74 -9.12 20.93
CA GLU A 81 2.61 -10.26 21.85
C GLU A 81 3.19 -9.91 23.23
N ARG A 82 4.45 -9.50 23.29
CA ARG A 82 5.10 -9.10 24.56
C ARG A 82 4.33 -7.99 25.29
N HIS A 83 3.83 -7.00 24.55
CA HIS A 83 3.07 -5.90 25.13
C HIS A 83 1.72 -6.33 25.69
N THR A 84 1.12 -7.44 25.23
CA THR A 84 -0.08 -7.99 25.90
C THR A 84 0.19 -8.38 27.35
N TYR A 85 1.44 -8.72 27.70
CA TYR A 85 1.86 -9.00 29.08
C TYR A 85 2.25 -7.72 29.84
N GLU A 86 3.02 -6.85 29.22
CA GLU A 86 3.73 -5.76 29.89
C GLU A 86 2.97 -4.42 29.90
N SER A 87 2.00 -4.23 29.00
CA SER A 87 1.37 -2.93 28.76
C SER A 87 -0.13 -2.96 29.04
N ILE A 88 -0.59 -2.12 29.96
CA ILE A 88 -1.99 -1.99 30.36
C ILE A 88 -2.93 -1.76 29.15
N PRO A 89 -2.65 -0.82 28.21
CA PRO A 89 -3.46 -0.66 27.01
C PRO A 89 -3.62 -1.92 26.15
N PHE A 90 -2.52 -2.65 25.90
CA PHE A 90 -2.57 -3.88 25.10
C PHE A 90 -3.30 -5.00 25.84
N ARG A 91 -3.09 -5.12 27.15
CA ARG A 91 -3.79 -6.08 28.01
C ARG A 91 -5.30 -5.81 28.04
N PHE A 92 -5.71 -4.54 28.06
CA PHE A 92 -7.12 -4.14 27.94
C PHE A 92 -7.71 -4.57 26.60
N ILE A 93 -7.04 -4.26 25.49
CA ILE A 93 -7.49 -4.62 24.14
C ILE A 93 -7.59 -6.14 23.98
N ALA A 94 -6.60 -6.87 24.50
CA ALA A 94 -6.59 -8.33 24.44
C ALA A 94 -7.56 -8.99 25.44
N SER A 95 -8.28 -8.22 26.26
CA SER A 95 -9.14 -8.74 27.33
C SER A 95 -8.41 -9.71 28.28
N GLY A 96 -7.13 -9.46 28.55
CA GLY A 96 -6.28 -10.34 29.36
C GLY A 96 -5.81 -11.62 28.67
N LEU A 97 -6.12 -11.80 27.39
CA LEU A 97 -5.59 -12.88 26.56
C LEU A 97 -4.22 -12.51 25.98
N HIS A 98 -3.51 -13.51 25.48
CA HIS A 98 -2.15 -13.36 24.96
C HIS A 98 -1.98 -14.12 23.65
N PRO A 99 -2.53 -13.62 22.52
CA PRO A 99 -2.29 -14.23 21.22
C PRO A 99 -0.80 -14.21 20.89
N ASP A 100 -0.26 -15.34 20.46
CA ASP A 100 1.14 -15.42 20.04
C ASP A 100 1.41 -14.61 18.76
N HIS A 101 2.68 -14.28 18.53
CA HIS A 101 3.12 -13.53 17.36
C HIS A 101 2.75 -14.18 16.03
N ASP A 102 2.68 -15.51 15.96
CA ASP A 102 2.34 -16.24 14.75
C ASP A 102 0.86 -16.07 14.42
N THR A 103 -0.02 -16.12 15.42
CA THR A 103 -1.45 -15.82 15.31
C THR A 103 -1.66 -14.40 14.81
N ILE A 104 -0.98 -13.41 15.41
CA ILE A 104 -1.08 -12.00 15.01
C ILE A 104 -0.55 -11.79 13.59
N ALA A 105 0.61 -12.38 13.27
CA ALA A 105 1.23 -12.25 11.95
C ALA A 105 0.40 -12.93 10.86
N ASN A 106 -0.16 -14.11 11.14
CA ASN A 106 -1.01 -14.84 10.22
C ASN A 106 -2.31 -14.06 9.97
N PHE A 107 -3.00 -13.61 11.02
CA PHE A 107 -4.20 -12.79 10.89
C PHE A 107 -3.95 -11.54 10.04
N ARG A 108 -2.85 -10.81 10.31
CA ARG A 108 -2.48 -9.64 9.53
C ARG A 108 -2.31 -9.97 8.05
N LYS A 109 -1.60 -11.06 7.72
CA LYS A 109 -1.33 -11.46 6.32
C LYS A 109 -2.59 -11.97 5.61
N THR A 110 -3.40 -12.77 6.30
CA THR A 110 -4.59 -13.40 5.73
C THR A 110 -5.66 -12.37 5.37
N PHE A 111 -5.88 -11.38 6.25
CA PHE A 111 -7.01 -10.46 6.12
C PHE A 111 -6.63 -9.04 5.63
N LEU A 112 -5.52 -8.90 4.89
CA LEU A 112 -5.09 -7.58 4.38
C LEU A 112 -6.16 -6.93 3.47
N GLY A 113 -6.81 -7.74 2.63
CA GLY A 113 -7.86 -7.25 1.73
C GLY A 113 -9.07 -6.71 2.50
N GLU A 114 -9.52 -7.45 3.50
CA GLU A 114 -10.64 -7.05 4.36
C GLU A 114 -10.29 -5.83 5.21
N ILE A 115 -9.06 -5.73 5.73
CA ILE A 115 -8.58 -4.54 6.46
C ILE A 115 -8.62 -3.29 5.56
N GLN A 116 -8.32 -3.42 4.26
CA GLN A 116 -8.48 -2.32 3.31
C GLN A 116 -9.94 -1.89 3.15
N GLU A 117 -10.91 -2.78 3.29
CA GLU A 117 -12.33 -2.41 3.29
C GLU A 117 -12.74 -1.67 4.57
N LEU A 118 -12.19 -2.07 5.72
CA LEU A 118 -12.37 -1.37 7.00
C LEU A 118 -11.87 0.08 6.94
N PHE A 119 -10.84 0.36 6.14
CA PHE A 119 -10.34 1.72 5.91
C PHE A 119 -11.44 2.68 5.45
N VAL A 120 -12.34 2.24 4.57
CA VAL A 120 -13.46 3.06 4.09
C VAL A 120 -14.50 3.23 5.18
N GLN A 121 -14.83 2.17 5.91
CA GLN A 121 -15.81 2.22 7.00
C GLN A 121 -15.40 3.25 8.08
N ILE A 122 -14.13 3.29 8.45
CA ILE A 122 -13.61 4.25 9.45
C ILE A 122 -13.73 5.70 8.98
N LEU A 123 -13.58 5.98 7.67
CA LEU A 123 -13.82 7.33 7.14
C LEU A 123 -15.29 7.72 7.22
N LEU A 124 -16.18 6.80 6.88
CA LEU A 124 -17.62 7.02 6.94
C LEU A 124 -18.10 7.25 8.38
N LEU A 125 -17.52 6.55 9.36
CA LEU A 125 -17.77 6.82 10.78
C LEU A 125 -17.33 8.25 11.15
N ALA A 126 -16.16 8.70 10.68
CA ALA A 126 -15.68 10.06 10.93
C ALA A 126 -16.55 11.14 10.28
N GLN A 127 -17.08 10.87 9.08
CA GLN A 127 -18.02 11.75 8.40
C GLN A 127 -19.34 11.84 9.16
N THR A 128 -19.87 10.69 9.60
CA THR A 128 -21.11 10.60 10.38
C THR A 128 -20.98 11.30 11.75
N ALA A 129 -19.81 11.22 12.37
CA ALA A 129 -19.48 11.92 13.60
C ALA A 129 -19.21 13.44 13.41
N GLY A 130 -19.25 13.95 12.17
CA GLY A 130 -19.07 15.37 11.86
C GLY A 130 -17.62 15.87 11.94
N VAL A 131 -16.65 14.96 12.03
CA VAL A 131 -15.21 15.25 12.18
C VAL A 131 -14.52 15.44 10.84
N PHE A 132 -15.14 14.93 9.79
CA PHE A 132 -14.58 14.84 8.46
C PHE A 132 -15.60 15.30 7.42
N LYS A 133 -15.19 16.23 6.58
CA LYS A 133 -15.84 16.57 5.33
C LYS A 133 -14.73 16.68 4.29
N LEU A 134 -14.81 15.86 3.24
CA LEU A 134 -13.84 15.89 2.16
C LEU A 134 -13.89 17.25 1.46
N GLY A 135 -12.74 17.92 1.34
CA GLY A 135 -12.57 19.13 0.55
C GLY A 135 -11.38 19.00 -0.39
N ASN A 136 -10.41 19.89 -0.24
CA ASN A 136 -9.15 19.81 -0.99
C ASN A 136 -8.23 18.74 -0.39
N ILE A 137 -7.50 18.04 -1.25
CA ILE A 137 -6.49 17.07 -0.85
C ILE A 137 -5.09 17.52 -1.24
N SER A 138 -4.10 17.10 -0.46
CA SER A 138 -2.69 17.14 -0.82
C SER A 138 -2.20 15.71 -1.03
N LEU A 139 -1.49 15.47 -2.12
CA LEU A 139 -0.91 14.17 -2.43
C LEU A 139 0.61 14.27 -2.42
N ASP A 140 1.24 13.27 -1.81
CA ASP A 140 2.68 13.15 -1.79
C ASP A 140 3.14 11.70 -1.64
N GLY A 141 4.38 11.48 -2.05
CA GLY A 141 5.02 10.19 -2.18
C GLY A 141 6.23 10.12 -1.27
N SER A 142 6.54 8.91 -0.80
CA SER A 142 7.64 8.70 0.12
C SER A 142 8.21 7.31 -0.07
N LYS A 143 9.54 7.22 -0.20
CA LYS A 143 10.22 5.93 -0.26
C LYS A 143 10.31 5.33 1.15
N ILE A 144 9.94 4.06 1.27
CA ILE A 144 9.97 3.27 2.52
C ILE A 144 10.72 1.96 2.21
N HIS A 145 11.62 1.56 3.10
CA HIS A 145 12.45 0.38 2.87
C HIS A 145 11.58 -0.88 2.70
N ALA A 146 11.92 -1.69 1.70
CA ALA A 146 11.37 -3.03 1.58
C ALA A 146 12.04 -3.96 2.62
N ASP A 147 11.41 -5.09 2.93
CA ASP A 147 12.03 -6.16 3.72
C ASP A 147 13.01 -6.99 2.86
N ALA A 148 13.97 -6.31 2.24
CA ALA A 148 14.98 -6.90 1.39
C ALA A 148 16.26 -6.05 1.39
N SER A 149 17.41 -6.72 1.38
CA SER A 149 18.71 -6.06 1.25
C SER A 149 19.10 -5.95 -0.22
N LYS A 150 19.66 -4.79 -0.61
CA LYS A 150 20.21 -4.58 -1.97
C LYS A 150 21.34 -5.54 -2.33
N HIS A 151 22.02 -6.13 -1.33
CA HIS A 151 23.08 -7.12 -1.56
C HIS A 151 22.54 -8.48 -2.05
N HIS A 152 21.24 -8.72 -1.93
CA HIS A 152 20.55 -9.88 -2.52
C HIS A 152 19.97 -9.58 -3.91
N ALA A 153 20.34 -8.45 -4.53
CA ALA A 153 19.97 -8.13 -5.89
C ALA A 153 21.07 -8.57 -6.87
N VAL A 154 20.66 -9.07 -8.04
CA VAL A 154 21.53 -9.39 -9.16
C VAL A 154 21.08 -8.61 -10.39
N SER A 155 22.01 -8.04 -11.14
CA SER A 155 21.72 -7.39 -12.42
C SER A 155 21.53 -8.43 -13.52
N TYR A 156 20.79 -8.10 -14.58
CA TYR A 156 20.57 -8.99 -15.71
C TYR A 156 21.88 -9.48 -16.33
N LYS A 157 22.87 -8.58 -16.47
CA LYS A 157 24.21 -8.95 -16.95
C LYS A 157 24.88 -9.99 -16.03
N ARG A 158 24.93 -9.72 -14.72
CA ARG A 158 25.57 -10.63 -13.75
C ARG A 158 24.82 -11.97 -13.66
N LEU A 159 23.50 -11.94 -13.84
CA LEU A 159 22.68 -13.15 -13.88
C LEU A 159 23.10 -14.07 -15.03
N LEU A 160 23.31 -13.53 -16.24
CA LEU A 160 23.74 -14.34 -17.39
C LEU A 160 25.15 -14.91 -17.22
N GLU A 161 26.06 -14.13 -16.63
CA GLU A 161 27.40 -14.60 -16.27
C GLU A 161 27.31 -15.77 -15.27
N LEU A 162 26.53 -15.61 -14.19
CA LEU A 162 26.33 -16.65 -13.17
C LEU A 162 25.66 -17.92 -13.72
N ASP A 163 24.66 -17.79 -14.61
CA ASP A 163 24.03 -18.95 -15.25
C ASP A 163 25.05 -19.74 -16.08
N THR A 164 25.93 -19.05 -16.80
CA THR A 164 27.01 -19.68 -17.58
C THR A 164 28.04 -20.36 -16.67
N GLU A 165 28.53 -19.66 -15.64
CA GLU A 165 29.47 -20.18 -14.64
C GLU A 165 28.92 -21.46 -13.98
N LEU A 166 27.67 -21.43 -13.49
CA LEU A 166 27.06 -22.58 -12.81
C LEU A 166 26.84 -23.78 -13.73
N ARG A 167 26.49 -23.56 -15.01
CA ARG A 167 26.38 -24.65 -16.00
C ARG A 167 27.72 -25.33 -16.26
N GLN A 168 28.80 -24.54 -16.32
CA GLN A 168 30.15 -25.07 -16.45
C GLN A 168 30.56 -25.89 -15.22
N GLU A 169 30.24 -25.41 -14.01
CA GLU A 169 30.50 -26.15 -12.78
C GLU A 169 29.70 -27.47 -12.70
N VAL A 170 28.42 -27.47 -13.10
CA VAL A 170 27.61 -28.70 -13.17
C VAL A 170 28.23 -29.70 -14.14
N HIS A 171 28.65 -29.25 -15.32
CA HIS A 171 29.31 -30.13 -16.28
C HIS A 171 30.63 -30.69 -15.72
N ALA A 172 31.44 -29.85 -15.08
CA ALA A 172 32.69 -30.28 -14.46
C ALA A 172 32.48 -31.30 -13.32
N LEU A 173 31.42 -31.14 -12.51
CA LEU A 173 31.07 -32.08 -11.45
C LEU A 173 30.59 -33.42 -12.01
N LEU A 174 29.81 -33.42 -13.10
CA LEU A 174 29.38 -34.64 -13.77
C LEU A 174 30.58 -35.42 -14.33
N THR A 175 31.49 -34.73 -15.04
CA THR A 175 32.73 -35.35 -15.54
C THR A 175 33.61 -35.86 -14.40
N LEU A 176 33.69 -35.15 -13.28
CA LEU A 176 34.43 -35.62 -12.11
C LEU A 176 33.80 -36.89 -11.50
N GLY A 177 32.46 -36.98 -11.49
CA GLY A 177 31.74 -38.17 -11.06
C GLY A 177 32.03 -39.37 -11.96
N GLU A 178 31.93 -39.19 -13.28
CA GLU A 178 32.27 -40.23 -14.26
C GLU A 178 33.71 -40.74 -14.06
N GLN A 179 34.69 -39.85 -13.93
CA GLN A 179 36.10 -40.22 -13.68
C GLN A 179 36.31 -40.95 -12.35
N ALA A 180 35.51 -40.64 -11.33
CA ALA A 180 35.59 -41.31 -10.04
C ALA A 180 34.97 -42.71 -10.08
N ASP A 181 33.85 -42.87 -10.79
CA ASP A 181 33.18 -44.16 -11.00
C ASP A 181 34.05 -45.11 -11.84
N GLU A 182 34.78 -44.58 -12.82
CA GLU A 182 35.75 -45.32 -13.64
C GLU A 182 37.08 -45.60 -12.91
N GLY A 183 37.26 -45.05 -11.70
CA GLY A 183 38.46 -45.23 -10.89
C GLY A 183 39.68 -44.44 -11.40
N GLU A 184 39.51 -43.56 -12.38
CA GLU A 184 40.56 -42.70 -12.93
C GLU A 184 40.98 -41.59 -11.95
N ARG A 185 40.08 -41.18 -11.05
CA ARG A 185 40.31 -40.08 -10.12
C ARG A 185 39.66 -40.30 -8.77
N GLN A 186 40.41 -40.02 -7.70
CA GLN A 186 39.86 -40.06 -6.35
C GLN A 186 39.19 -38.73 -6.01
N LEU A 187 38.00 -38.80 -5.41
CA LEU A 187 37.26 -37.60 -5.00
C LEU A 187 37.96 -36.90 -3.83
N PRO A 188 37.94 -35.55 -3.79
CA PRO A 188 38.38 -34.80 -2.63
C PRO A 188 37.63 -35.23 -1.36
N GLU A 189 38.34 -35.22 -0.23
CA GLU A 189 37.76 -35.59 1.07
C GLU A 189 36.58 -34.67 1.43
N GLY A 190 35.43 -35.27 1.75
CA GLY A 190 34.20 -34.55 2.10
C GLY A 190 33.36 -34.03 0.92
N LEU A 191 33.79 -34.23 -0.35
CA LEU A 191 32.98 -33.86 -1.51
C LEU A 191 31.94 -34.94 -1.81
N VAL A 192 30.66 -34.56 -1.68
CA VAL A 192 29.52 -35.37 -2.16
C VAL A 192 28.98 -34.72 -3.43
N ILE A 193 29.18 -35.36 -4.58
CA ILE A 193 28.84 -34.80 -5.89
C ILE A 193 27.33 -34.54 -6.00
N GLU A 194 26.50 -35.47 -5.51
CA GLU A 194 25.04 -35.36 -5.57
C GLU A 194 24.52 -34.11 -4.84
N ASP A 195 25.05 -33.82 -3.65
CA ASP A 195 24.69 -32.64 -2.86
C ASP A 195 25.09 -31.35 -3.61
N GLU A 196 26.30 -31.33 -4.16
CA GLU A 196 26.88 -30.15 -4.82
C GLU A 196 26.21 -29.87 -6.18
N LEU A 197 25.76 -30.91 -6.88
CA LEU A 197 24.89 -30.84 -8.06
C LEU A 197 23.51 -30.32 -7.68
N THR A 198 22.89 -30.82 -6.60
CA THR A 198 21.58 -30.39 -6.14
C THR A 198 21.57 -28.90 -5.83
N LEU A 199 22.56 -28.41 -5.07
CA LEU A 199 22.72 -26.99 -4.74
C LEU A 199 22.86 -26.10 -5.98
N ARG A 200 23.64 -26.53 -6.99
CA ARG A 200 23.80 -25.80 -8.26
C ARG A 200 22.54 -25.81 -9.10
N GLN A 201 21.85 -26.94 -9.17
CA GLN A 201 20.61 -27.08 -9.92
C GLN A 201 19.50 -26.22 -9.32
N GLU A 202 19.43 -26.12 -7.99
CA GLU A 202 18.54 -25.19 -7.29
C GLU A 202 18.89 -23.73 -7.60
N ARG A 203 20.19 -23.37 -7.58
CA ARG A 203 20.64 -22.03 -7.96
C ARG A 203 20.30 -21.68 -9.41
N LEU A 204 20.53 -22.60 -10.35
CA LEU A 204 20.15 -22.43 -11.77
C LEU A 204 18.63 -22.25 -11.91
N THR A 205 17.83 -23.00 -11.15
CA THR A 205 16.38 -22.86 -11.13
C THR A 205 15.96 -21.47 -10.63
N ASN A 206 16.62 -20.96 -9.59
CA ASN A 206 16.37 -19.61 -9.06
C ASN A 206 16.80 -18.50 -10.05
N LEU A 207 17.94 -18.67 -10.75
CA LEU A 207 18.38 -17.74 -11.79
C LEU A 207 17.43 -17.75 -13.00
N ALA A 208 16.93 -18.91 -13.40
CA ALA A 208 15.95 -19.03 -14.47
C ALA A 208 14.65 -18.28 -14.14
N LYS A 209 14.15 -18.41 -12.90
CA LYS A 209 12.99 -17.63 -12.41
C LYS A 209 13.27 -16.13 -12.44
N ALA A 210 14.44 -15.71 -11.93
CA ALA A 210 14.84 -14.31 -11.93
C ALA A 210 14.93 -13.74 -13.35
N LYS A 211 15.50 -14.50 -14.30
CA LYS A 211 15.59 -14.14 -15.72
C LYS A 211 14.21 -13.93 -16.34
N ALA A 212 13.31 -14.89 -16.16
CA ALA A 212 11.95 -14.82 -16.70
C ALA A 212 11.20 -13.59 -16.17
N VAL A 213 11.37 -13.26 -14.89
CA VAL A 213 10.76 -12.06 -14.29
C VAL A 213 11.34 -10.77 -14.88
N LEU A 214 12.67 -10.70 -15.09
CA LEU A 214 13.30 -9.53 -15.73
C LEU A 214 12.87 -9.36 -17.18
N GLU A 215 12.75 -10.46 -17.93
CA GLU A 215 12.26 -10.48 -19.31
C GLU A 215 10.80 -10.03 -19.39
N ALA A 216 9.93 -10.52 -18.50
CA ALA A 216 8.53 -10.09 -18.42
C ALA A 216 8.42 -8.58 -18.12
N ARG A 217 9.19 -8.07 -17.14
CA ARG A 217 9.24 -6.64 -16.81
C ARG A 217 9.71 -5.79 -17.99
N ALA A 218 10.71 -6.29 -18.72
CA ALA A 218 11.23 -5.60 -19.89
C ALA A 218 10.21 -5.56 -21.04
N GLN A 219 9.42 -6.62 -21.21
CA GLN A 219 8.30 -6.65 -22.16
C GLN A 219 7.21 -5.65 -21.78
N GLU A 220 6.80 -5.62 -20.50
CA GLU A 220 5.82 -4.65 -19.98
C GLU A 220 6.29 -3.21 -20.17
N ARG A 221 7.55 -2.92 -19.81
CA ARG A 221 8.18 -1.60 -20.05
C ARG A 221 8.17 -1.25 -21.53
N CYS A 222 8.65 -2.15 -22.39
CA CYS A 222 8.71 -1.91 -23.83
C CYS A 222 7.32 -1.65 -24.42
N ALA A 223 6.29 -2.40 -24.00
CA ALA A 223 4.91 -2.19 -24.43
C ALA A 223 4.36 -0.81 -24.00
N ALA A 224 4.63 -0.40 -22.75
CA ALA A 224 4.23 0.91 -22.25
C ALA A 224 4.95 2.05 -22.99
N GLU A 225 6.26 1.94 -23.18
CA GLU A 225 7.07 2.91 -23.92
C GLU A 225 6.67 2.99 -25.40
N GLN A 226 6.30 1.85 -26.00
CA GLN A 226 5.80 1.78 -27.37
C GLN A 226 4.46 2.51 -27.51
N ALA A 227 3.52 2.31 -26.58
CA ALA A 227 2.25 3.02 -26.56
C ALA A 227 2.46 4.55 -26.39
N GLU A 228 3.41 4.96 -25.54
CA GLU A 228 3.81 6.37 -25.42
C GLU A 228 4.43 6.92 -26.71
N TYR A 229 5.30 6.14 -27.36
CA TYR A 229 5.97 6.49 -28.60
C TYR A 229 4.94 6.73 -29.72
N GLU A 230 4.00 5.81 -29.89
CA GLU A 230 2.91 5.90 -30.86
C GLU A 230 1.99 7.10 -30.59
N THR A 231 1.71 7.38 -29.32
CA THR A 231 0.93 8.56 -28.93
C THR A 231 1.68 9.85 -29.28
N LYS A 232 2.98 9.94 -28.97
CA LYS A 232 3.83 11.10 -29.32
C LYS A 232 3.95 11.27 -30.85
N LEU A 233 4.02 10.19 -31.61
CA LEU A 233 3.99 10.23 -33.07
C LEU A 233 2.67 10.79 -33.58
N ARG A 234 1.52 10.24 -33.13
CA ARG A 234 0.18 10.74 -33.50
C ARG A 234 0.01 12.22 -33.19
N GLU A 235 0.41 12.66 -32.00
CA GLU A 235 0.36 14.09 -31.63
C GLU A 235 1.26 14.96 -32.54
N ARG A 236 2.42 14.45 -32.95
CA ARG A 236 3.34 15.16 -33.83
C ARG A 236 2.79 15.26 -35.25
N GLU A 237 2.18 14.19 -35.75
CA GLU A 237 1.49 14.16 -37.04
C GLU A 237 0.30 15.12 -37.05
N GLU A 238 -0.52 15.11 -36.00
CA GLU A 238 -1.66 16.02 -35.87
C GLU A 238 -1.21 17.49 -35.81
N LYS A 239 -0.17 17.80 -35.04
CA LYS A 239 0.43 19.15 -35.02
C LYS A 239 1.00 19.55 -36.38
N THR A 240 1.61 18.62 -37.10
CA THR A 240 2.12 18.86 -38.47
C THR A 240 0.95 19.19 -39.41
N ARG A 241 -0.16 18.44 -39.30
CA ARG A 241 -1.38 18.65 -40.09
C ARG A 241 -2.04 19.99 -39.78
N GLN A 242 -2.11 20.38 -38.52
CA GLN A 242 -2.72 21.65 -38.08
C GLN A 242 -1.87 22.87 -38.43
N GLN A 243 -0.55 22.78 -38.26
CA GLN A 243 0.35 23.95 -38.41
C GLN A 243 1.02 24.03 -39.79
N GLY A 244 0.83 23.03 -40.66
CA GLY A 244 1.44 22.95 -41.99
C GLY A 244 2.97 22.84 -41.99
N ARG A 245 3.61 22.71 -40.82
CA ARG A 245 5.07 22.65 -40.64
C ARG A 245 5.43 21.56 -39.64
N LYS A 246 6.59 20.92 -39.83
CA LYS A 246 7.10 19.91 -38.90
C LYS A 246 7.34 20.56 -37.52
N PRO A 247 6.81 19.99 -36.42
CA PRO A 247 7.10 20.46 -35.08
C PRO A 247 8.60 20.43 -34.81
N GLY A 248 9.13 21.49 -34.19
CA GLY A 248 10.54 21.55 -33.79
C GLY A 248 10.90 20.53 -32.70
N GLY A 249 12.17 20.17 -32.62
CA GLY A 249 12.71 19.22 -31.63
C GLY A 249 13.00 17.83 -32.20
N ARG A 250 13.81 17.05 -31.46
CA ARG A 250 14.22 15.69 -31.87
C ARG A 250 12.98 14.79 -32.08
N PRO A 251 12.93 13.94 -33.12
CA PRO A 251 11.89 12.92 -33.22
C PRO A 251 11.94 11.99 -31.99
N PRO A 252 10.78 11.52 -31.50
CA PRO A 252 10.78 10.48 -30.48
C PRO A 252 11.54 9.26 -31.00
N GLN A 253 12.24 8.56 -30.13
CA GLN A 253 12.98 7.33 -30.48
C GLN A 253 12.16 6.11 -30.10
N PRO A 254 12.21 5.03 -30.90
CA PRO A 254 11.56 3.78 -30.54
C PRO A 254 12.19 3.19 -29.28
N PRO A 255 11.40 2.47 -28.46
CA PRO A 255 11.91 1.77 -27.29
C PRO A 255 12.87 0.64 -27.69
N THR A 256 13.79 0.30 -26.77
CA THR A 256 14.71 -0.82 -26.97
C THR A 256 14.09 -2.10 -26.42
N PRO A 257 13.99 -3.18 -27.22
CA PRO A 257 13.39 -4.43 -26.74
C PRO A 257 14.33 -5.18 -25.78
N GLY A 258 13.72 -5.92 -24.86
CA GLY A 258 14.42 -6.80 -23.92
C GLY A 258 14.98 -6.11 -22.67
N PRO A 259 15.48 -6.89 -21.68
CA PRO A 259 16.05 -6.35 -20.46
C PRO A 259 17.30 -5.53 -20.72
N HIS A 260 17.52 -4.50 -19.90
CA HIS A 260 18.80 -3.80 -19.87
C HIS A 260 19.78 -4.52 -18.95
N ASP A 261 21.08 -4.41 -19.23
CA ASP A 261 22.15 -5.03 -18.42
C ASP A 261 22.07 -4.70 -16.92
N HIS A 262 21.57 -3.51 -16.60
CA HIS A 262 21.44 -2.99 -15.24
C HIS A 262 20.04 -3.21 -14.63
N ASP A 263 19.11 -3.85 -15.33
CA ASP A 263 17.84 -4.27 -14.73
C ASP A 263 18.13 -5.29 -13.62
N GLN A 264 17.52 -5.11 -12.45
CA GLN A 264 17.87 -5.88 -11.25
C GLN A 264 16.71 -6.72 -10.73
N TYR A 265 17.05 -7.91 -10.24
CA TYR A 265 16.14 -8.82 -9.56
C TYR A 265 16.64 -9.08 -8.13
N ASN A 266 15.76 -9.01 -7.14
CA ASN A 266 16.10 -9.33 -5.76
C ASN A 266 15.49 -10.66 -5.34
N PHE A 267 16.31 -11.55 -4.80
CA PHE A 267 15.87 -12.89 -4.41
C PHE A 267 15.05 -12.92 -3.11
N THR A 268 15.12 -11.87 -2.30
CA THR A 268 14.36 -11.77 -1.04
C THR A 268 12.98 -11.16 -1.26
N ASP A 269 12.92 -10.03 -1.96
CA ASP A 269 11.67 -9.39 -2.36
C ASP A 269 11.73 -8.98 -3.84
N PRO A 270 11.25 -9.83 -4.76
CA PRO A 270 11.30 -9.58 -6.19
C PRO A 270 10.61 -8.28 -6.61
N ASP A 271 9.58 -7.83 -5.90
CA ASP A 271 8.76 -6.69 -6.30
C ASP A 271 9.34 -5.34 -5.85
N SER A 272 10.23 -5.36 -4.86
CA SER A 272 11.00 -4.20 -4.43
C SER A 272 11.96 -3.70 -5.52
N ARG A 273 12.30 -2.41 -5.48
CA ARG A 273 13.26 -1.82 -6.44
C ARG A 273 14.27 -0.96 -5.74
N VAL A 274 15.45 -0.89 -6.35
CA VAL A 274 16.53 -0.03 -5.88
C VAL A 274 16.16 1.41 -6.23
N MET A 275 15.91 2.22 -5.21
CA MET A 275 15.51 3.62 -5.34
C MET A 275 16.47 4.50 -4.55
N LYS A 276 16.64 5.74 -5.02
CA LYS A 276 17.33 6.78 -4.27
C LYS A 276 16.38 7.34 -3.22
N ASN A 277 16.81 7.35 -1.96
CA ASN A 277 16.11 8.06 -0.90
C ASN A 277 16.63 9.50 -0.84
N SER A 278 15.79 10.47 -0.47
CA SER A 278 16.20 11.87 -0.34
C SER A 278 17.03 12.14 0.91
N THR A 279 16.95 11.26 1.92
CA THR A 279 17.63 11.40 3.22
C THR A 279 18.95 10.64 3.31
N ASP A 280 19.13 9.58 2.54
CA ASP A 280 20.39 8.83 2.46
C ASP A 280 21.05 9.15 1.13
N GLU A 281 22.33 9.52 1.12
CA GLU A 281 23.08 9.73 -0.13
C GLU A 281 23.16 8.47 -1.01
N GLY A 282 22.68 7.32 -0.51
CA GLY A 282 22.73 6.01 -1.15
C GLY A 282 21.45 5.55 -1.84
N PHE A 283 21.60 4.44 -2.57
CA PHE A 283 20.51 3.67 -3.15
C PHE A 283 20.22 2.45 -2.28
N ASP A 284 18.94 2.14 -2.07
CA ASP A 284 18.52 0.92 -1.37
C ASP A 284 17.18 0.38 -1.87
N GLN A 285 16.78 -0.79 -1.38
CA GLN A 285 15.52 -1.44 -1.74
C GLN A 285 14.35 -0.79 -1.04
N HIS A 286 13.44 -0.25 -1.85
CA HIS A 286 12.28 0.47 -1.38
C HIS A 286 11.02 0.11 -2.16
N TYR A 287 9.89 0.48 -1.58
CA TYR A 287 8.67 0.79 -2.31
C TYR A 287 8.39 2.29 -2.26
N ASN A 288 7.60 2.74 -3.23
CA ASN A 288 7.10 4.10 -3.31
C ASN A 288 5.70 4.18 -2.71
N ALA A 289 5.62 4.67 -1.47
CA ALA A 289 4.39 4.76 -0.71
C ALA A 289 3.72 6.12 -0.94
N GLN A 290 2.46 6.09 -1.36
CA GLN A 290 1.70 7.27 -1.76
C GLN A 290 0.56 7.53 -0.78
N THR A 291 0.31 8.81 -0.50
CA THR A 291 -0.77 9.23 0.40
C THR A 291 -1.49 10.44 -0.12
N ALA A 292 -2.82 10.41 -0.06
CA ALA A 292 -3.68 11.57 -0.22
C ALA A 292 -4.25 11.96 1.14
N VAL A 293 -4.07 13.22 1.53
CA VAL A 293 -4.46 13.76 2.83
C VAL A 293 -5.43 14.92 2.61
N ASP A 294 -6.55 14.89 3.32
CA ASP A 294 -7.50 16.02 3.35
C ASP A 294 -6.87 17.23 4.06
N GLN A 295 -6.92 18.39 3.43
CA GLN A 295 -6.19 19.59 3.87
C GLN A 295 -6.76 20.20 5.16
N ALA A 296 -8.03 19.97 5.48
CA ALA A 296 -8.69 20.55 6.66
C ALA A 296 -8.55 19.65 7.90
N SER A 297 -8.84 18.36 7.76
CA SER A 297 -8.86 17.39 8.86
C SER A 297 -7.50 16.76 9.14
N LEU A 298 -6.59 16.76 8.14
CA LEU A 298 -5.33 16.01 8.13
C LEU A 298 -5.53 14.49 8.18
N LEU A 299 -6.73 14.00 7.83
CA LEU A 299 -6.97 12.57 7.69
C LEU A 299 -6.44 12.10 6.33
N ILE A 300 -5.75 10.96 6.34
CA ILE A 300 -5.42 10.26 5.11
C ILE A 300 -6.73 9.72 4.54
N VAL A 301 -7.01 9.99 3.27
CA VAL A 301 -8.26 9.63 2.59
C VAL A 301 -8.06 8.56 1.52
N ALA A 302 -6.86 8.45 0.96
CA ALA A 302 -6.47 7.36 0.08
C ALA A 302 -4.97 7.08 0.16
N THR A 303 -4.60 5.86 -0.23
CA THR A 303 -3.22 5.37 -0.20
C THR A 303 -3.00 4.46 -1.40
N SER A 304 -1.81 4.48 -1.97
CA SER A 304 -1.36 3.47 -2.92
C SER A 304 0.10 3.13 -2.67
N LEU A 305 0.56 2.03 -3.25
CA LEU A 305 1.95 1.60 -3.18
C LEU A 305 2.38 1.15 -4.57
N SER A 306 3.55 1.59 -5.01
CA SER A 306 4.17 1.12 -6.25
C SER A 306 5.63 0.80 -6.04
N ASN A 307 6.23 0.21 -7.06
CA ASN A 307 7.67 -0.01 -7.15
C ASN A 307 8.32 0.95 -8.15
N HIS A 308 7.66 2.07 -8.47
CA HIS A 308 8.20 3.09 -9.37
C HIS A 308 9.18 4.02 -8.65
N PRO A 309 10.35 4.33 -9.26
CA PRO A 309 11.35 5.19 -8.63
C PRO A 309 10.93 6.66 -8.54
N ASN A 310 10.02 7.11 -9.40
CA ASN A 310 9.52 8.49 -9.44
C ASN A 310 7.99 8.53 -9.33
N ASP A 311 7.45 9.71 -9.06
CA ASP A 311 6.03 9.88 -8.73
C ASP A 311 5.15 10.27 -9.92
N LYS A 312 5.73 10.35 -11.12
CA LYS A 312 5.05 10.88 -12.31
C LYS A 312 3.79 10.09 -12.67
N GLN A 313 3.75 8.79 -12.39
CA GLN A 313 2.62 7.91 -12.68
C GLN A 313 1.73 7.63 -11.46
N GLU A 314 2.02 8.24 -10.31
CA GLU A 314 1.42 7.85 -9.02
C GLU A 314 0.18 8.66 -8.61
N ALA A 315 -0.08 9.78 -9.30
CA ALA A 315 -1.25 10.61 -9.03
C ALA A 315 -2.56 9.85 -9.27
N THR A 316 -2.67 9.21 -10.44
CA THR A 316 -3.92 8.55 -10.87
C THR A 316 -4.26 7.34 -9.99
N PRO A 317 -3.34 6.37 -9.74
CA PRO A 317 -3.62 5.23 -8.86
C PRO A 317 -4.02 5.64 -7.45
N THR A 318 -3.41 6.68 -6.90
CA THR A 318 -3.70 7.14 -5.53
C THR A 318 -5.07 7.80 -5.44
N VAL A 319 -5.47 8.57 -6.44
CA VAL A 319 -6.81 9.18 -6.50
C VAL A 319 -7.88 8.13 -6.79
N ASP A 320 -7.59 7.13 -7.62
CA ASP A 320 -8.51 6.02 -7.90
C ASP A 320 -8.75 5.13 -6.67
N ALA A 321 -7.84 5.14 -5.71
CA ALA A 321 -8.03 4.47 -4.41
C ALA A 321 -9.00 5.22 -3.47
N LEU A 322 -9.45 6.44 -3.81
CA LEU A 322 -10.50 7.12 -3.05
C LEU A 322 -11.82 6.37 -3.20
N SER A 323 -12.49 6.10 -2.08
CA SER A 323 -13.82 5.50 -2.13
C SER A 323 -14.85 6.51 -2.68
N PRO A 324 -15.69 6.14 -3.66
CA PRO A 324 -16.79 6.99 -4.07
C PRO A 324 -17.76 7.34 -2.93
N ARG A 325 -17.81 6.53 -1.87
CA ARG A 325 -18.73 6.72 -0.73
C ARG A 325 -18.39 7.95 0.13
N ILE A 326 -17.15 8.43 0.11
CA ILE A 326 -16.72 9.63 0.85
C ILE A 326 -16.88 10.92 0.02
N GLY A 327 -17.24 10.80 -1.27
CA GLY A 327 -17.35 11.91 -2.21
C GLY A 327 -16.08 12.15 -3.04
N THR A 328 -16.12 13.20 -3.86
CA THR A 328 -15.01 13.63 -4.73
C THR A 328 -14.34 14.88 -4.15
N PRO A 329 -12.99 14.95 -4.09
CA PRO A 329 -12.28 16.16 -3.67
C PRO A 329 -12.52 17.33 -4.62
N ASP A 330 -12.60 18.56 -4.09
CA ASP A 330 -12.74 19.76 -4.92
C ASP A 330 -11.46 20.05 -5.73
N ALA A 331 -10.29 19.87 -5.08
CA ALA A 331 -8.99 20.11 -5.67
C ALA A 331 -7.91 19.17 -5.13
N ALA A 332 -6.86 18.96 -5.91
CA ALA A 332 -5.68 18.18 -5.51
C ALA A 332 -4.38 18.98 -5.71
N ALA A 333 -3.61 19.13 -4.64
CA ALA A 333 -2.29 19.76 -4.65
C ALA A 333 -1.18 18.70 -4.70
N LEU A 334 -0.30 18.77 -5.71
CA LEU A 334 0.77 17.81 -5.97
C LEU A 334 2.09 18.51 -6.28
N ASP A 335 3.21 17.87 -5.94
CA ASP A 335 4.54 18.40 -6.21
C ASP A 335 4.96 18.30 -7.69
N ASN A 336 6.15 18.79 -8.01
CA ASN A 336 6.67 18.76 -9.39
C ASN A 336 7.03 17.35 -9.89
N GLY A 337 7.22 16.37 -9.00
CA GLY A 337 7.39 14.96 -9.35
C GLY A 337 6.17 14.41 -10.09
N TYR A 338 4.97 14.90 -9.79
CA TYR A 338 3.71 14.51 -10.45
C TYR A 338 3.41 15.31 -11.73
N TRP A 339 4.26 16.25 -12.14
CA TRP A 339 3.95 17.09 -13.30
C TRP A 339 3.88 16.28 -14.61
N SER A 340 2.67 16.15 -15.15
CA SER A 340 2.45 15.76 -16.53
C SER A 340 1.10 16.30 -17.04
N PRO A 341 1.00 16.69 -18.32
CA PRO A 341 -0.30 17.05 -18.90
C PRO A 341 -1.34 15.92 -18.80
N GLY A 342 -0.89 14.67 -18.78
CA GLY A 342 -1.74 13.50 -18.58
C GLY A 342 -2.38 13.48 -17.19
N ASN A 343 -1.61 13.73 -16.13
CA ASN A 343 -2.14 13.78 -14.76
C ASN A 343 -3.14 14.92 -14.58
N VAL A 344 -2.87 16.10 -15.17
CA VAL A 344 -3.82 17.23 -15.13
C VAL A 344 -5.15 16.82 -15.76
N LYS A 345 -5.13 16.28 -16.99
CA LYS A 345 -6.34 15.82 -17.67
C LYS A 345 -7.05 14.69 -16.92
N ALA A 346 -6.29 13.77 -16.31
CA ALA A 346 -6.85 12.65 -15.55
C ALA A 346 -7.57 13.11 -14.28
N LEU A 347 -7.04 14.11 -13.58
CA LEU A 347 -7.69 14.74 -12.43
C LEU A 347 -8.94 15.52 -12.85
N GLU A 348 -8.83 16.34 -13.89
CA GLU A 348 -9.97 17.12 -14.42
C GLU A 348 -11.11 16.21 -14.89
N ALA A 349 -10.80 15.08 -15.53
CA ALA A 349 -11.79 14.08 -15.94
C ALA A 349 -12.54 13.43 -14.75
N ARG A 350 -11.94 13.46 -13.56
CA ARG A 350 -12.57 13.00 -12.30
C ARG A 350 -13.31 14.12 -11.57
N GLY A 351 -13.36 15.32 -12.15
CA GLY A 351 -13.94 16.51 -11.52
C GLY A 351 -13.06 17.12 -10.42
N ILE A 352 -11.77 16.77 -10.37
CA ILE A 352 -10.84 17.25 -9.34
C ILE A 352 -9.96 18.34 -9.95
N ASP A 353 -9.95 19.53 -9.35
CA ASP A 353 -9.18 20.64 -9.87
C ASP A 353 -7.68 20.50 -9.54
N ALA A 354 -6.83 20.40 -10.55
CA ALA A 354 -5.41 20.07 -10.38
C ALA A 354 -4.55 21.30 -10.03
N TYR A 355 -3.69 21.18 -9.01
CA TYR A 355 -2.67 22.17 -8.62
C TYR A 355 -1.31 21.49 -8.52
N ILE A 356 -0.60 21.37 -9.64
CA ILE A 356 0.67 20.61 -9.73
C ILE A 356 1.83 21.55 -10.04
N ALA A 357 2.85 21.57 -9.20
CA ALA A 357 4.04 22.40 -9.46
C ALA A 357 4.71 22.05 -10.79
N THR A 358 5.12 23.06 -11.55
CA THR A 358 5.70 22.88 -12.89
C THR A 358 7.24 22.98 -12.91
N GLY A 359 7.85 23.19 -11.74
CA GLY A 359 9.28 23.32 -11.55
C GLY A 359 9.62 23.49 -10.07
N ARG A 360 10.93 23.58 -9.77
CA ARG A 360 11.39 23.90 -8.41
C ARG A 360 11.13 25.38 -8.12
N GLU A 361 10.57 25.66 -6.95
CA GLU A 361 10.52 27.03 -6.43
C GLU A 361 11.95 27.53 -6.20
N LEU A 362 12.24 28.77 -6.60
CA LEU A 362 13.52 29.39 -6.28
C LEU A 362 13.57 29.64 -4.77
N HIS A 363 14.63 29.16 -4.12
CA HIS A 363 14.91 29.53 -2.74
C HIS A 363 15.29 31.03 -2.68
N HIS A 364 14.88 31.72 -1.62
CA HIS A 364 15.21 33.14 -1.36
C HIS A 364 14.60 34.15 -2.36
N LEU A 365 13.32 33.98 -2.72
CA LEU A 365 12.58 35.03 -3.43
C LEU A 365 12.59 36.34 -2.63
N SER A 366 12.86 37.47 -3.30
CA SER A 366 12.76 38.79 -2.66
C SER A 366 11.33 39.06 -2.21
N TRP A 367 11.15 39.86 -1.16
CA TRP A 367 9.82 40.29 -0.72
C TRP A 367 9.06 41.01 -1.86
N GLU A 368 9.76 41.75 -2.72
CA GLU A 368 9.21 42.40 -3.92
C GLU A 368 8.61 41.38 -4.90
N THR A 369 9.29 40.24 -5.11
CA THR A 369 8.79 39.16 -5.98
C THR A 369 7.58 38.47 -5.35
N PHE A 370 7.56 38.35 -4.02
CA PHE A 370 6.45 37.75 -3.29
C PHE A 370 5.17 38.60 -3.36
N PHE A 371 5.33 39.93 -3.22
CA PHE A 371 4.26 40.93 -3.27
C PHE A 371 4.03 41.55 -4.64
N ALA A 372 4.73 41.09 -5.68
CA ALA A 372 4.48 41.50 -7.05
C ALA A 372 3.01 41.27 -7.40
N LYS A 373 2.42 42.22 -8.16
CA LYS A 373 1.03 42.13 -8.62
C LYS A 373 0.78 40.80 -9.34
N GLN A 374 -0.46 40.33 -9.28
CA GLN A 374 -0.85 39.09 -9.93
C GLN A 374 -0.37 39.08 -11.40
N PRO A 375 0.15 37.94 -11.89
CA PRO A 375 0.62 37.86 -13.26
C PRO A 375 -0.53 38.12 -14.23
N VAL A 376 -0.20 38.54 -15.44
CA VAL A 376 -1.20 38.65 -16.51
C VAL A 376 -1.64 37.22 -16.90
N PRO A 377 -2.96 36.96 -17.05
CA PRO A 377 -3.44 35.67 -17.54
C PRO A 377 -2.77 35.30 -18.87
N PRO A 378 -2.26 34.07 -19.02
CA PRO A 378 -1.67 33.62 -20.26
C PRO A 378 -2.73 33.51 -21.36
N ALA A 379 -2.31 33.63 -22.62
CA ALA A 379 -3.18 33.48 -23.77
C ALA A 379 -3.89 32.11 -23.80
N ALA A 380 -5.05 32.04 -24.45
CA ALA A 380 -5.87 30.83 -24.51
C ALA A 380 -5.15 29.64 -25.17
N ASP A 381 -4.22 29.91 -26.08
CA ASP A 381 -3.37 28.94 -26.79
C ASP A 381 -2.06 28.60 -26.05
N ALA A 382 -1.83 29.19 -24.88
CA ALA A 382 -0.63 28.91 -24.08
C ALA A 382 -0.55 27.43 -23.68
N SER A 383 0.69 26.94 -23.56
CA SER A 383 0.93 25.55 -23.17
C SER A 383 0.33 25.20 -21.80
N PRO A 384 -0.08 23.94 -21.54
CA PRO A 384 -0.61 23.51 -20.25
C PRO A 384 0.32 23.84 -19.08
N LYS A 385 1.64 23.80 -19.31
CA LYS A 385 2.66 24.16 -18.31
C LYS A 385 2.57 25.63 -17.90
N VAL A 386 2.43 26.53 -18.87
CA VAL A 386 2.31 27.98 -18.60
C VAL A 386 0.99 28.28 -17.89
N LYS A 387 -0.11 27.64 -18.30
CA LYS A 387 -1.42 27.79 -17.64
C LYS A 387 -1.38 27.32 -16.18
N MET A 388 -0.78 26.16 -15.90
CA MET A 388 -0.63 25.68 -14.52
C MET A 388 0.30 26.57 -13.68
N ALA A 389 1.43 27.00 -14.24
CA ALA A 389 2.35 27.91 -13.56
C ALA A 389 1.66 29.23 -13.18
N TYR A 390 0.84 29.78 -14.10
CA TYR A 390 0.00 30.93 -13.82
C TYR A 390 -1.03 30.63 -12.72
N LYS A 391 -1.75 29.50 -12.83
CA LYS A 391 -2.78 29.09 -11.86
C LYS A 391 -2.23 29.03 -10.44
N LEU A 392 -1.05 28.46 -10.24
CA LEU A 392 -0.37 28.40 -8.94
C LEU A 392 0.04 29.76 -8.38
N GLN A 393 0.19 30.77 -9.24
CA GLN A 393 0.53 32.14 -8.83
C GLN A 393 -0.69 32.97 -8.44
N THR A 394 -1.91 32.54 -8.78
CA THR A 394 -3.17 33.19 -8.35
C THR A 394 -3.34 33.08 -6.84
N GLU A 395 -4.17 33.95 -6.25
CA GLU A 395 -4.44 33.92 -4.80
C GLU A 395 -5.02 32.58 -4.33
N ILE A 396 -6.00 32.04 -5.06
CA ILE A 396 -6.60 30.73 -4.78
C ILE A 396 -5.56 29.62 -4.94
N GLY A 397 -4.79 29.63 -6.02
CA GLY A 397 -3.76 28.62 -6.26
C GLY A 397 -2.66 28.61 -5.21
N ARG A 398 -2.20 29.80 -4.77
CA ARG A 398 -1.27 29.93 -3.66
C ARG A 398 -1.87 29.38 -2.36
N ALA A 399 -3.14 29.69 -2.07
CA ALA A 399 -3.81 29.23 -0.86
C ALA A 399 -3.90 27.69 -0.80
N ILE A 400 -4.37 27.05 -1.88
CA ILE A 400 -4.51 25.58 -1.94
C ILE A 400 -3.16 24.89 -1.95
N TYR A 401 -2.21 25.36 -2.79
CA TYR A 401 -0.92 24.71 -2.94
C TYR A 401 -0.03 24.85 -1.69
N ARG A 402 -0.06 26.01 -1.00
CA ARG A 402 0.73 26.24 0.22
C ARG A 402 0.39 25.24 1.33
N LEU A 403 -0.86 24.78 1.40
CA LEU A 403 -1.28 23.83 2.42
C LEU A 403 -0.55 22.48 2.31
N ARG A 404 0.00 22.11 1.15
CA ARG A 404 0.80 20.87 0.99
C ARG A 404 1.94 20.76 2.01
N LYS A 405 2.64 21.88 2.26
CA LYS A 405 3.77 21.99 3.22
C LYS A 405 3.36 21.79 4.68
N MET A 406 2.06 21.88 4.99
CA MET A 406 1.50 21.75 6.34
C MET A 406 0.45 20.64 6.46
N THR A 407 0.29 19.80 5.41
CA THR A 407 -0.70 18.72 5.37
C THR A 407 -0.03 17.38 5.13
N VAL A 408 0.15 16.97 3.87
CA VAL A 408 0.68 15.65 3.52
C VAL A 408 2.15 15.45 3.91
N GLU A 409 3.00 16.47 3.75
CA GLU A 409 4.42 16.40 4.11
C GLU A 409 4.60 16.14 5.63
N PRO A 410 3.97 16.91 6.54
CA PRO A 410 3.97 16.58 7.97
C PRO A 410 3.34 15.24 8.29
N VAL A 411 2.28 14.82 7.61
CA VAL A 411 1.66 13.49 7.85
C VAL A 411 2.66 12.37 7.56
N ILE A 412 3.33 12.42 6.40
CA ILE A 412 4.40 11.47 6.06
C ILE A 412 5.52 11.55 7.11
N GLY A 413 5.93 12.77 7.49
CA GLY A 413 6.93 13.00 8.53
C GLY A 413 6.54 12.39 9.88
N LEU A 414 5.27 12.49 10.30
CA LEU A 414 4.77 11.89 11.54
C LEU A 414 4.76 10.36 11.47
N ILE A 415 4.36 9.77 10.34
CA ILE A 415 4.40 8.32 10.14
C ILE A 415 5.85 7.81 10.26
N LYS A 416 6.79 8.54 9.66
CA LYS A 416 8.20 8.20 9.62
C LYS A 416 8.91 8.43 10.96
N GLU A 417 8.81 9.62 11.52
CA GLU A 417 9.57 10.05 12.71
C GLU A 417 8.87 9.70 14.02
N VAL A 418 7.54 9.85 14.08
CA VAL A 418 6.77 9.67 15.34
C VAL A 418 6.23 8.25 15.48
N LEU A 419 5.67 7.67 14.42
CA LEU A 419 5.29 6.25 14.44
C LEU A 419 6.52 5.35 14.24
N GLY A 420 7.59 5.85 13.60
CA GLY A 420 8.80 5.07 13.36
C GLY A 420 8.68 4.09 12.21
N PHE A 421 7.70 4.23 11.31
CA PHE A 421 7.52 3.29 10.20
C PHE A 421 8.51 3.59 9.07
N ARG A 422 9.59 2.82 9.01
CA ARG A 422 10.70 2.99 8.04
C ARG A 422 10.89 1.86 7.07
N GLN A 423 10.41 0.68 7.43
CA GLN A 423 10.60 -0.55 6.69
C GLN A 423 9.33 -1.39 6.78
N PHE A 424 8.94 -1.97 5.66
CA PHE A 424 7.87 -2.96 5.61
C PHE A 424 8.28 -4.25 6.33
N SER A 425 7.32 -4.94 6.93
CA SER A 425 7.51 -6.29 7.46
C SER A 425 7.01 -7.37 6.49
N LEU A 426 6.21 -6.97 5.50
CA LEU A 426 5.66 -7.86 4.48
C LEU A 426 6.38 -7.67 3.13
N ARG A 427 6.54 -8.77 2.39
CA ARG A 427 7.24 -8.83 1.10
C ARG A 427 6.26 -9.02 -0.04
N GLY A 428 6.62 -8.52 -1.22
CA GLY A 428 5.76 -8.50 -2.38
C GLY A 428 4.82 -7.30 -2.38
N LEU A 429 4.51 -6.79 -3.57
CA LEU A 429 3.83 -5.51 -3.74
C LEU A 429 2.46 -5.48 -3.06
N SER A 430 1.66 -6.54 -3.22
CA SER A 430 0.31 -6.64 -2.66
C SER A 430 0.31 -6.64 -1.13
N ALA A 431 1.18 -7.44 -0.51
CA ALA A 431 1.25 -7.53 0.95
C ALA A 431 1.81 -6.25 1.57
N ALA A 432 2.84 -5.66 0.96
CA ALA A 432 3.37 -4.36 1.38
C ALA A 432 2.31 -3.24 1.23
N ALA A 433 1.49 -3.27 0.18
CA ALA A 433 0.40 -2.31 -0.01
C ALA A 433 -0.66 -2.42 1.08
N GLY A 434 -1.04 -3.65 1.46
CA GLY A 434 -1.94 -3.89 2.59
C GLY A 434 -1.35 -3.40 3.92
N GLU A 435 -0.05 -3.61 4.15
CA GLU A 435 0.62 -3.06 5.34
C GLU A 435 0.66 -1.52 5.32
N TRP A 436 0.88 -0.90 4.15
CA TRP A 436 0.83 0.56 4.02
C TRP A 436 -0.56 1.12 4.36
N CYS A 437 -1.61 0.44 3.88
CA CYS A 437 -2.99 0.74 4.23
C CYS A 437 -3.21 0.68 5.75
N LEU A 438 -2.71 -0.37 6.41
CA LEU A 438 -2.78 -0.54 7.86
C LEU A 438 -2.07 0.59 8.63
N VAL A 439 -0.88 1.01 8.19
CA VAL A 439 -0.15 2.15 8.78
C VAL A 439 -0.97 3.43 8.68
N CYS A 440 -1.52 3.71 7.50
CA CYS A 440 -2.31 4.91 7.27
C CYS A 440 -3.63 4.90 8.04
N LEU A 441 -4.27 3.73 8.17
CA LEU A 441 -5.46 3.51 9.00
C LEU A 441 -5.14 3.81 10.47
N ALA A 442 -4.03 3.29 10.99
CA ALA A 442 -3.63 3.50 12.37
C ALA A 442 -3.27 4.96 12.67
N PHE A 443 -2.57 5.65 11.75
CA PHE A 443 -2.34 7.09 11.83
C PHE A 443 -3.66 7.86 11.91
N ARG A 444 -4.64 7.49 11.08
CA ARG A 444 -5.97 8.10 11.09
C ARG A 444 -6.67 7.93 12.43
N LEU A 445 -6.70 6.71 12.98
CA LEU A 445 -7.32 6.44 14.28
C LEU A 445 -6.70 7.29 15.39
N ARG A 446 -5.36 7.40 15.41
CA ARG A 446 -4.66 8.28 16.34
C ARG A 446 -5.07 9.74 16.16
N ARG A 447 -5.21 10.21 14.91
CA ARG A 447 -5.61 11.59 14.61
C ARG A 447 -7.05 11.88 15.05
N GLN A 448 -7.97 10.96 14.80
CA GLN A 448 -9.37 11.06 15.22
C GLN A 448 -9.51 11.04 16.74
N ALA A 449 -8.76 10.19 17.44
CA ALA A 449 -8.76 10.17 18.90
C ALA A 449 -8.33 11.52 19.49
N VAL A 450 -7.28 12.15 18.95
CA VAL A 450 -6.85 13.49 19.38
C VAL A 450 -7.94 14.54 19.12
N ALA A 451 -8.57 14.50 17.94
CA ALA A 451 -9.69 15.39 17.64
C ALA A 451 -10.87 15.20 18.62
N CYS A 452 -11.08 13.97 19.14
CA CYS A 452 -12.07 13.65 20.18
C CYS A 452 -11.74 14.30 21.52
N VAL A 453 -10.47 14.32 21.91
CA VAL A 453 -10.03 14.85 23.21
C VAL A 453 -10.05 16.38 23.26
N ASP A 454 -9.71 17.05 22.16
CA ASP A 454 -9.60 18.52 22.10
C ASP A 454 -10.95 19.28 22.14
N GLY A 455 -12.07 18.59 22.41
CA GLY A 455 -13.41 19.19 22.47
C GLY A 455 -13.95 19.66 21.12
N ARG A 456 -13.23 19.39 20.02
CA ARG A 456 -13.73 19.53 18.63
C ARG A 456 -14.72 18.41 18.26
N LEU A 457 -14.98 17.53 19.21
CA LEU A 457 -15.82 16.35 19.13
C LEU A 457 -16.41 16.14 20.52
N ASN A 458 -17.72 15.96 20.58
CA ASN A 458 -18.38 15.60 21.81
C ASN A 458 -18.44 14.08 21.88
N VAL A 459 -17.53 13.46 22.64
CA VAL A 459 -17.48 12.00 22.85
C VAL A 459 -18.84 11.51 23.39
N GLY A 460 -19.54 12.31 24.18
CA GLY A 460 -20.90 12.01 24.63
C GLY A 460 -21.95 12.00 23.52
N ALA A 461 -21.82 12.81 22.46
CA ALA A 461 -22.79 12.83 21.37
C ALA A 461 -22.54 11.72 20.32
N VAL A 462 -21.29 11.29 20.15
CA VAL A 462 -20.89 10.22 19.23
C VAL A 462 -21.04 8.83 19.87
N PHE A 463 -20.81 8.71 21.18
CA PHE A 463 -20.75 7.42 21.87
C PHE A 463 -21.82 7.23 22.97
N ALA A 464 -22.56 8.26 23.41
CA ALA A 464 -23.65 8.09 24.40
C ALA A 464 -25.00 7.81 23.73
N ARG A 465 -25.15 6.58 23.22
CA ARG A 465 -26.43 5.88 23.13
C ARG A 465 -26.21 4.39 23.35
N GLN A 466 -25.62 3.99 24.47
CA GLN A 466 -25.48 2.56 24.78
C GLN A 466 -25.38 2.23 26.28
N ASP A 467 -25.80 3.13 27.17
CA ASP A 467 -25.92 2.83 28.61
C ASP A 467 -27.34 2.41 29.03
N ASP A 468 -28.17 1.94 28.10
CA ASP A 468 -29.44 1.30 28.44
C ASP A 468 -29.61 -0.02 27.68
N GLU A 469 -29.53 -1.11 28.44
CA GLU A 469 -29.65 -2.52 28.06
C GLU A 469 -28.60 -3.11 27.09
N ARG A 470 -27.76 -4.01 27.61
CA ARG A 470 -27.01 -5.02 26.84
C ARG A 470 -27.97 -5.81 25.95
N LYS A 471 -28.02 -5.50 24.65
CA LYS A 471 -28.56 -6.37 23.59
C LYS A 471 -27.50 -6.58 22.52
N PRO A 472 -27.46 -7.76 21.85
CA PRO A 472 -26.36 -8.13 20.97
C PRO A 472 -26.24 -7.20 19.76
N PHE A 473 -24.99 -6.95 19.39
CA PHE A 473 -24.46 -6.01 18.41
C PHE A 473 -24.88 -6.32 16.95
N GLY A 474 -24.96 -5.27 16.12
CA GLY A 474 -24.82 -5.40 14.65
C GLY A 474 -25.85 -4.68 13.76
N HIS A 475 -27.13 -4.65 14.11
CA HIS A 475 -28.15 -4.40 13.07
C HIS A 475 -28.66 -2.95 12.87
N ARG A 476 -28.29 -1.99 13.74
CA ARG A 476 -28.97 -0.67 13.74
C ARG A 476 -28.27 0.46 12.98
N LEU A 477 -26.94 0.42 12.82
CA LEU A 477 -26.21 1.46 12.06
C LEU A 477 -26.25 1.20 10.55
N LEU A 478 -26.21 -0.06 10.11
CA LEU A 478 -26.27 -0.46 8.70
C LEU A 478 -27.54 0.03 8.00
N LYS A 479 -28.69 0.03 8.70
CA LYS A 479 -29.96 0.48 8.13
C LYS A 479 -29.95 1.96 7.70
N LYS A 480 -29.18 2.82 8.39
CA LYS A 480 -29.01 4.23 8.01
C LYS A 480 -27.99 4.44 6.87
N MET A 481 -27.10 3.48 6.64
CA MET A 481 -26.12 3.53 5.54
C MET A 481 -26.74 3.08 4.22
N ASP A 482 -27.73 2.18 4.25
CA ASP A 482 -28.51 1.79 3.06
C ASP A 482 -29.46 2.92 2.60
N ASP A 483 -29.91 3.78 3.52
CA ASP A 483 -30.78 4.93 3.23
C ASP A 483 -30.07 6.12 2.51
N LEU A 484 -28.76 5.99 2.22
CA LEU A 484 -27.93 7.00 1.55
C LEU A 484 -27.56 6.63 0.09
N GLU A 485 -28.25 5.68 -0.55
CA GLU A 485 -28.10 5.49 -2.00
C GLU A 485 -28.72 6.68 -2.78
N PRO A 486 -28.01 7.28 -3.74
CA PRO A 486 -28.62 8.28 -4.63
C PRO A 486 -29.64 7.60 -5.54
N GLU A 487 -30.83 8.19 -5.67
CA GLU A 487 -31.92 7.70 -6.52
C GLU A 487 -31.42 7.38 -7.94
N ARG A 488 -31.55 6.11 -8.36
CA ARG A 488 -31.32 5.72 -9.76
C ARG A 488 -32.40 6.36 -10.64
N PRO A 489 -32.04 7.05 -11.73
CA PRO A 489 -33.03 7.53 -12.69
C PRO A 489 -33.71 6.36 -13.40
N ARG A 490 -35.04 6.32 -13.28
CA ARG A 490 -35.91 5.41 -14.05
C ARG A 490 -35.87 5.80 -15.53
N SER A 491 -35.26 4.97 -16.38
CA SER A 491 -35.74 4.78 -17.76
C SER A 491 -35.32 3.40 -18.26
N ALA A 492 -36.28 2.71 -18.87
CA ALA A 492 -36.25 1.31 -19.21
C ALA A 492 -35.95 1.11 -20.70
N ILE A 493 -35.19 0.05 -21.03
CA ILE A 493 -35.28 -0.67 -22.32
C ILE A 493 -34.99 -2.17 -22.03
N PRO A 494 -35.90 -3.12 -22.36
CA PRO A 494 -35.66 -4.55 -22.16
C PRO A 494 -34.95 -5.15 -23.38
N LEU A 495 -33.81 -5.81 -23.17
CA LEU A 495 -33.15 -6.60 -24.22
C LEU A 495 -33.65 -8.05 -24.19
N ARG A 496 -34.20 -8.46 -25.34
CA ARG A 496 -34.70 -9.80 -25.68
C ARG A 496 -33.63 -10.87 -25.47
N GLN A 497 -34.04 -11.99 -24.88
CA GLN A 497 -33.35 -13.28 -24.98
C GLN A 497 -33.64 -13.93 -26.33
N THR A 498 -32.61 -14.44 -26.99
CA THR A 498 -32.73 -15.47 -28.03
C THR A 498 -31.69 -16.58 -27.78
N PRO A 499 -32.04 -17.86 -28.00
CA PRO A 499 -31.19 -19.01 -27.69
C PRO A 499 -30.25 -19.32 -28.86
N SER A 500 -29.10 -19.92 -28.59
CA SER A 500 -28.29 -20.59 -29.61
C SER A 500 -27.86 -21.95 -29.10
N GLU A 501 -28.37 -22.95 -29.82
CA GLU A 501 -28.01 -24.36 -29.82
C GLU A 501 -26.52 -24.54 -30.09
N TYR A 502 -25.87 -25.56 -29.51
CA TYR A 502 -24.86 -26.34 -30.24
C TYR A 502 -24.77 -27.79 -29.73
N VAL A 503 -25.09 -28.65 -30.69
CA VAL A 503 -25.11 -30.11 -30.82
C VAL A 503 -23.88 -30.85 -30.27
N SER A 504 -24.15 -31.99 -29.63
CA SER A 504 -23.22 -33.09 -29.38
C SER A 504 -23.31 -34.14 -30.50
N PRO A 505 -22.21 -34.80 -30.92
CA PRO A 505 -22.29 -36.06 -31.63
C PRO A 505 -21.85 -37.24 -30.75
N ALA A 506 -22.76 -38.22 -30.63
CA ALA A 506 -22.45 -39.57 -30.19
C ALA A 506 -22.41 -40.50 -31.41
N SER A 507 -21.41 -41.37 -31.49
CA SER A 507 -21.46 -42.64 -32.22
C SER A 507 -20.43 -43.59 -31.62
N GLN A 508 -20.87 -44.66 -30.93
CA GLN A 508 -20.82 -46.07 -31.37
C GLN A 508 -19.43 -46.72 -31.14
N LEU A 509 -19.21 -47.79 -30.36
CA LEU A 509 -19.81 -49.14 -30.28
C LEU A 509 -19.51 -49.75 -28.89
N GLY A 510 -20.42 -50.51 -28.23
CA GLY A 510 -20.46 -51.99 -28.22
C GLY A 510 -19.23 -52.60 -27.52
N TRP A 511 -19.27 -53.32 -26.39
CA TRP A 511 -19.93 -54.60 -26.11
C TRP A 511 -19.78 -54.87 -24.59
N GLY A 512 -20.79 -55.40 -23.89
CA GLY A 512 -20.76 -56.79 -23.42
C GLY A 512 -20.33 -56.97 -21.95
N ARG A 513 -21.31 -57.15 -21.05
CA ARG A 513 -21.16 -57.76 -19.70
C ARG A 513 -20.90 -59.27 -19.84
N PRO A 514 -20.27 -59.98 -18.88
CA PRO A 514 -20.95 -60.32 -17.61
C PRO A 514 -20.06 -60.43 -16.34
N ARG A 515 -20.77 -60.60 -15.22
CA ARG A 515 -20.33 -60.85 -13.84
C ARG A 515 -19.58 -62.18 -13.68
N SER A 516 -18.63 -62.25 -12.74
CA SER A 516 -18.64 -63.20 -11.60
C SER A 516 -17.37 -63.12 -10.74
N SER A 517 -17.55 -62.85 -9.44
CA SER A 517 -16.92 -63.46 -8.25
C SER A 517 -15.58 -64.22 -8.36
N ALA A 518 -14.61 -63.90 -7.51
CA ALA A 518 -14.25 -64.67 -6.29
C ALA A 518 -12.83 -64.39 -5.75
N MET A 519 -12.75 -64.31 -4.42
CA MET A 519 -11.67 -64.76 -3.50
C MET A 519 -10.30 -64.04 -3.45
N SER A 520 -10.05 -63.49 -2.26
CA SER A 520 -8.76 -63.27 -1.56
C SER A 520 -7.95 -64.57 -1.41
N PRO A 521 -6.68 -64.56 -0.95
CA PRO A 521 -6.20 -63.91 0.29
C PRO A 521 -5.52 -62.55 0.10
#